data_AF-A0A1H0XI28-F1
#
_entry.id   AF-A0A1H0XI28-F1
#
_cell.length_a   1.000
_cell.length_b   1.000
_cell.length_c   1.000
_cell.angle_alpha   90.00
_cell.angle_beta   90.00
_cell.angle_gamma   90.00
#
_symmetry.space_group_name_H-M   'P 1'
#
loop_
_entity.id
_entity.type
_entity.pdbx_description
1 polymer ?
#
loop_
_entity_poly.entity_id
_entity_poly.type
_entity_poly.pdbx_seq_one_letter_code
_entity_poly.pdbx_strand_id
1 'polypeptide(L)'
;MGKTKWYSGGNERAKQAANIITDLLDDLKTNLENESLQNVLENYFEELEQMGASIPMILSRMNLDISKAIRNDGVTLSDYQSKKLKELTSISNIRYGY
;
A
#
# COMPACT_ATOMS: atom_id res chain seq x y z
N MET A 1 -3.99 20.44 7.03
CA MET A 1 -3.40 21.23 5.92
C MET A 1 -2.26 20.40 5.34
N GLY A 2 -2.27 20.15 4.03
CA GLY A 2 -1.25 19.33 3.36
C GLY A 2 -1.74 18.83 2.01
N LYS A 3 -2.06 19.74 1.08
CA LYS A 3 -2.33 19.38 -0.32
C LYS A 3 -0.99 18.99 -0.95
N THR A 4 -0.64 17.71 -0.91
CA THR A 4 0.57 17.19 -1.53
C THR A 4 0.47 17.33 -3.05
N LYS A 5 1.48 18.00 -3.61
CA LYS A 5 1.61 18.37 -5.03
C LYS A 5 1.82 17.13 -5.90
N TRP A 6 0.75 16.45 -6.29
CA TRP A 6 0.84 15.32 -7.22
C TRP A 6 -0.04 15.59 -8.45
N TYR A 7 0.51 16.29 -9.44
CA TYR A 7 -0.14 16.49 -10.73
C TYR A 7 0.76 16.11 -11.90
N SER A 8 0.23 15.16 -12.69
CA SER A 8 0.31 15.03 -14.14
C SER A 8 1.64 14.59 -14.78
N GLY A 9 1.66 13.38 -15.34
CA GLY A 9 2.46 13.09 -16.53
C GLY A 9 2.98 11.66 -16.70
N GLY A 10 3.24 10.92 -15.62
CA GLY A 10 3.82 9.57 -15.73
C GLY A 10 3.87 8.74 -14.46
N ASN A 11 3.42 9.30 -13.32
CA ASN A 11 3.48 8.67 -12.00
C ASN A 11 2.09 8.29 -11.46
N GLU A 12 1.11 8.07 -12.34
CA GLU A 12 -0.28 7.78 -11.97
C GLU A 12 -0.40 6.51 -11.13
N ARG A 13 0.44 5.50 -11.40
CA ARG A 13 0.51 4.25 -10.62
C ARG A 13 0.99 4.49 -9.19
N ALA A 14 2.02 5.32 -9.00
CA ALA A 14 2.51 5.69 -7.68
C ALA A 14 1.43 6.46 -6.90
N LYS A 15 0.72 7.38 -7.57
CA LYS A 15 -0.37 8.15 -6.98
C LYS A 15 -1.55 7.26 -6.57
N GLN A 16 -1.94 6.31 -7.43
CA GLN A 16 -3.01 5.36 -7.11
C GLN A 16 -2.60 4.47 -5.94
N ALA A 17 -1.37 3.96 -5.93
CA ALA A 17 -0.87 3.15 -4.84
C ALA A 17 -0.82 3.92 -3.51
N ALA A 18 -0.26 5.13 -3.52
CA ALA A 18 -0.21 5.99 -2.34
C ALA A 18 -1.60 6.27 -1.77
N ASN A 19 -2.59 6.56 -2.62
CA ASN A 19 -3.96 6.81 -2.19
C ASN A 19 -4.63 5.57 -1.57
N ILE A 20 -4.39 4.39 -2.13
CA ILE A 20 -4.88 3.12 -1.54
C ILE A 20 -4.24 2.87 -0.17
N ILE A 21 -2.94 3.15 -0.02
CA ILE A 21 -2.21 2.99 1.23
C ILE A 21 -2.72 3.95 2.30
N THR A 22 -2.92 5.23 1.96
CA THR A 22 -3.47 6.22 2.90
C THR A 22 -4.85 5.82 3.39
N ASP A 23 -5.69 5.31 2.50
CA ASP A 23 -7.04 4.89 2.87
C ASP A 23 -7.06 3.61 3.73
N LEU A 24 -6.17 2.66 3.44
CA LEU A 24 -5.93 1.52 4.33
C LEU A 24 -5.45 1.98 5.71
N LEU A 25 -4.51 2.92 5.79
CA LEU A 25 -4.01 3.47 7.05
C LEU A 25 -5.11 4.17 7.86
N ASP A 26 -6.02 4.89 7.19
CA ASP A 26 -7.16 5.56 7.84
C ASP A 26 -8.15 4.55 8.44
N ASP A 27 -8.48 3.48 7.70
CA ASP A 27 -9.33 2.38 8.18
C ASP A 27 -8.66 1.61 9.34
N LEU A 28 -7.36 1.32 9.20
CA LEU A 28 -6.59 0.59 10.19
C LEU A 28 -6.31 1.39 11.46
N LYS A 29 -6.21 2.73 11.39
CA LYS A 29 -5.97 3.61 12.55
C LYS A 29 -6.96 3.43 13.68
N THR A 30 -8.18 2.99 13.36
CA THR A 30 -9.23 2.73 14.35
C THR A 30 -9.00 1.43 15.14
N ASN A 31 -8.08 0.56 14.67
CA ASN A 31 -7.84 -0.77 15.20
C ASN A 31 -6.36 -0.91 15.61
N LEU A 32 -6.11 -0.84 16.93
CA LEU A 32 -4.78 -1.01 17.55
C LEU A 32 -4.17 -2.40 17.27
N GLU A 33 -4.97 -3.40 16.93
CA GLU A 33 -4.51 -4.76 16.60
C GLU A 33 -3.73 -4.83 15.27
N ASN A 34 -3.68 -3.74 14.51
CA ASN A 34 -3.04 -3.68 13.19
C ASN A 34 -1.72 -2.90 13.18
N GLU A 35 -1.08 -2.69 14.33
CA GLU A 35 0.10 -1.84 14.46
C GLU A 35 1.26 -2.27 13.55
N SER A 36 1.48 -3.58 13.40
CA SER A 36 2.50 -4.12 12.48
C SER A 36 2.17 -3.84 11.01
N LEU A 37 0.91 -3.96 10.62
CA LEU A 37 0.45 -3.69 9.26
C LEU A 37 0.52 -2.18 8.95
N GLN A 38 0.18 -1.33 9.92
CA GLN A 38 0.29 0.13 9.81
C GLN A 38 1.75 0.56 9.61
N ASN A 39 2.67 0.04 10.43
CA ASN A 39 4.10 0.34 10.28
C ASN A 39 4.63 -0.05 8.89
N VAL A 40 4.24 -1.22 8.39
CA VAL A 40 4.59 -1.66 7.04
C VAL A 40 4.06 -0.66 6.00
N LEU A 41 2.77 -0.30 6.08
CA LEU A 41 2.12 0.64 5.15
C LEU A 41 2.77 2.03 5.16
N GLU A 42 3.09 2.58 6.33
CA GLU A 42 3.75 3.89 6.46
C GLU A 42 5.17 3.87 5.87
N ASN A 43 5.97 2.85 6.18
CA ASN A 43 7.33 2.74 5.68
C ASN A 43 7.35 2.66 4.14
N TYR A 44 6.43 1.90 3.54
CA TYR A 44 6.31 1.83 2.08
C TYR A 44 5.71 3.10 1.46
N PHE A 45 4.86 3.84 2.17
CA PHE A 45 4.37 5.14 1.71
C PHE A 45 5.52 6.15 1.60
N GLU A 46 6.40 6.22 2.60
CA GLU A 46 7.60 7.07 2.55
C GLU A 46 8.54 6.63 1.41
N GLU A 47 8.75 5.33 1.19
CA GLU A 47 9.56 4.85 0.05
C GLU A 47 8.97 5.25 -1.32
N LEU A 48 7.64 5.25 -1.45
CA LEU A 48 6.97 5.71 -2.67
C LEU A 48 7.14 7.22 -2.89
N GLU A 49 7.19 8.03 -1.81
CA GLU A 49 7.45 9.47 -1.90
C GLU A 49 8.91 9.78 -2.25
N GLN A 50 9.86 8.98 -1.78
CA GLN A 50 11.29 9.21 -2.04
C GLN A 50 11.69 9.00 -3.52
N MET A 51 10.81 8.44 -4.37
CA MET A 51 10.99 8.22 -5.83
C MET A 51 12.36 7.60 -6.24
N GLY A 52 13.10 7.00 -5.31
CA GLY A 52 14.45 6.49 -5.56
C GLY A 52 14.47 5.10 -6.19
N ALA A 53 13.39 4.33 -6.04
CA ALA A 53 13.27 2.96 -6.52
C ALA A 53 12.08 2.78 -7.46
N SER A 54 12.09 1.70 -8.23
CA SER A 54 11.01 1.37 -9.15
C SER A 54 9.72 1.07 -8.38
N ILE A 55 8.69 1.90 -8.59
CA ILE A 55 7.33 1.74 -8.02
C ILE A 55 6.83 0.29 -8.02
N PRO A 56 6.86 -0.47 -9.15
CA PRO A 56 6.38 -1.86 -9.14
C PRO A 56 7.19 -2.78 -8.22
N MET A 57 8.49 -2.52 -8.04
CA MET A 57 9.37 -3.31 -7.17
C MET A 57 9.06 -3.04 -5.70
N ILE A 58 8.87 -1.78 -5.32
CA ILE A 58 8.44 -1.38 -3.96
C ILE A 58 7.10 -2.07 -3.63
N LEU A 59 6.13 -1.96 -4.52
CA LEU A 59 4.80 -2.54 -4.31
C LEU A 59 4.80 -4.07 -4.28
N SER A 60 5.67 -4.73 -5.07
CA SER A 60 5.82 -6.19 -5.00
C SER A 60 6.38 -6.64 -3.66
N ARG A 61 7.36 -5.90 -3.11
CA ARG A 61 7.95 -6.21 -1.81
C ARG A 61 6.95 -5.97 -0.68
N MET A 62 6.22 -4.86 -0.77
CA MET A 62 5.15 -4.51 0.14
C MET A 62 4.07 -5.59 0.26
N ASN A 63 3.67 -6.21 -0.85
CA ASN A 63 2.65 -7.26 -0.82
C ASN A 63 3.10 -8.50 -0.01
N LEU A 64 4.40 -8.83 -0.06
CA LEU A 64 4.99 -9.91 0.73
C LEU A 64 5.04 -9.55 2.22
N ASP A 65 5.45 -8.32 2.53
CA ASP A 65 5.50 -7.82 3.92
C ASP A 65 4.11 -7.76 4.55
N ILE A 66 3.11 -7.27 3.81
CA ILE A 66 1.71 -7.25 4.25
C ILE A 66 1.20 -8.66 4.52
N SER A 67 1.42 -9.60 3.59
CA SER A 67 1.03 -11.00 3.78
C SER A 67 1.69 -11.63 5.02
N LYS A 68 2.94 -11.25 5.29
CA LYS A 68 3.68 -11.70 6.47
C LYS A 68 3.14 -11.07 7.75
N ALA A 69 2.86 -9.76 7.75
CA ALA A 69 2.30 -9.03 8.89
C ALA A 69 0.91 -9.58 9.28
N ILE A 70 0.03 -9.79 8.29
CA ILE A 70 -1.30 -10.41 8.49
C ILE A 70 -1.16 -11.78 9.18
N ARG A 71 -0.23 -12.61 8.70
CA ARG A 71 0.00 -13.95 9.26
C ARG A 71 0.65 -13.90 10.65
N ASN A 72 1.51 -12.92 10.91
CA ASN A 72 2.25 -12.80 12.15
C ASN A 72 1.38 -12.25 13.28
N ASP A 73 0.60 -11.21 13.01
CA ASP A 73 -0.29 -10.58 13.98
C ASP A 73 -1.65 -11.30 14.08
N GLY A 74 -1.92 -12.29 13.22
CA GLY A 74 -3.20 -13.00 13.19
C GLY A 74 -4.38 -12.11 12.79
N VAL A 75 -4.09 -10.97 12.18
CA VAL A 75 -5.06 -9.96 11.77
C VAL A 75 -5.98 -10.54 10.70
N THR A 76 -7.29 -10.42 10.92
CA THR A 76 -8.26 -10.72 9.88
C THR A 76 -8.58 -9.44 9.13
N LEU A 77 -8.16 -9.37 7.86
CA LEU A 77 -8.51 -8.24 7.00
C LEU A 77 -10.01 -8.18 6.76
N SER A 78 -10.59 -6.98 6.84
CA SER A 78 -11.97 -6.75 6.38
C SER A 78 -12.07 -6.89 4.85
N ASP A 79 -13.26 -7.18 4.34
CA ASP A 79 -13.55 -7.23 2.89
C ASP A 79 -13.03 -5.99 2.15
N TYR A 80 -13.17 -4.82 2.80
CA TYR A 80 -12.68 -3.55 2.30
C TYR A 80 -11.15 -3.54 2.13
N GLN A 81 -10.42 -3.95 3.17
CA GLN A 81 -8.97 -4.00 3.17
C GLN A 81 -8.44 -5.02 2.16
N SER A 82 -9.07 -6.19 2.08
CA SER A 82 -8.72 -7.22 1.10
C SER A 82 -8.90 -6.71 -0.34
N LYS A 83 -9.97 -5.96 -0.60
CA LYS A 83 -10.22 -5.34 -1.92
C LYS A 83 -9.14 -4.31 -2.27
N LYS A 84 -8.81 -3.41 -1.34
CA LYS A 84 -7.74 -2.42 -1.49
C LYS A 84 -6.39 -3.06 -1.81
N LEU A 85 -6.04 -4.14 -1.11
CA LEU A 85 -4.80 -4.88 -1.36
C LEU A 85 -4.77 -5.56 -2.73
N LYS A 86 -5.90 -6.09 -3.20
CA LYS A 86 -6.01 -6.61 -4.57
C LYS A 86 -5.83 -5.51 -5.63
N GLU A 87 -6.37 -4.32 -5.40
CA GLU A 87 -6.14 -3.17 -6.27
C GLU A 87 -4.66 -2.76 -6.26
N LEU A 88 -4.03 -2.70 -5.09
CA LEU A 88 -2.60 -2.40 -4.95
C LEU A 88 -1.72 -3.42 -5.69
N THR A 89 -2.06 -4.70 -5.56
CA THR A 89 -1.38 -5.81 -6.26
C THR A 89 -1.54 -5.72 -7.78
N SER A 90 -2.68 -5.21 -8.26
CA SER A 90 -2.94 -5.01 -9.68
C SER A 90 -2.16 -3.82 -10.25
N ILE A 91 -1.83 -2.83 -9.42
CA ILE A 91 -0.98 -1.69 -9.81
C ILE A 91 0.50 -2.11 -9.93
N SER A 92 0.94 -3.04 -9.09
CA SER A 92 2.33 -3.54 -9.09
C SER A 92 2.60 -4.57 -10.19
N ASN A 93 1.63 -5.46 -10.43
CA ASN A 93 1.71 -6.41 -11.54
C ASN A 93 1.40 -5.69 -12.86
N ILE A 94 2.45 -5.24 -13.53
CA ILE A 94 2.41 -4.99 -14.97
C ILE A 94 2.21 -6.35 -15.64
N ARG A 95 0.96 -6.81 -15.68
CA ARG A 95 0.40 -7.91 -16.46
C ARG A 95 1.35 -9.09 -16.68
N TYR A 96 1.45 -9.98 -15.70
CA TYR A 96 1.55 -11.41 -16.03
C TYR A 96 0.13 -11.95 -16.06
N GLY A 97 -0.34 -12.24 -17.28
CA GLY A 97 -1.66 -12.79 -17.53
C GLY A 97 -1.85 -14.08 -16.73
N TYR A 98 -3.04 -14.18 -16.12
CA TYR A 98 -3.61 -15.45 -15.73
C TYR A 98 -4.25 -16.11 -16.95
#